data_AF-A0A947M462-F1
#
_entry.id   AF-A0A947M462-F1
#
_cell.length_a   1.000
_cell.length_b   1.000
_cell.length_c   1.000
_cell.angle_alpha   90.00
_cell.angle_beta   90.00
_cell.angle_gamma   90.00
#
_symmetry.space_group_name_H-M   'P 1'
#
loop_
_entity.id
_entity.type
_entity.pdbx_description
1 polymer ?
#
loop_
_entity_poly.entity_id
_entity_poly.type
_entity_poly.pdbx_seq_one_letter_code
_entity_poly.pdbx_strand_id
1 'polypeptide(L)'
;MTFAPPIRAGGGLAYGLLGLPLAFVALPLYVLLPNHYAREFGMPLATLGAVLLAARLFDAISDPLLGRLSDHLFARSVRAVLGVGAVSATVLAMGLTSLFFPAVRGPDALMVWALVALLITYTAYSQLSIAHQSWGARLGGDELQRGRIVAWREGAALVGVVLASVLPALLGLPVMLSVFAITLLMGWWAWTRAPRPAA
;
A
#
# COMPACT_ATOMS: atom_id res chain seq x y z
N MET A 1 3.19 15.69 -33.58
CA MET A 1 2.94 15.25 -32.20
C MET A 1 1.59 14.53 -32.17
N THR A 2 1.59 13.19 -32.11
CA THR A 2 0.35 12.41 -32.00
C THR A 2 -0.16 12.49 -30.56
N PHE A 3 -1.23 13.26 -30.34
CA PHE A 3 -1.92 13.30 -29.06
C PHE A 3 -2.48 11.91 -28.77
N ALA A 4 -2.01 11.26 -27.70
CA ALA A 4 -2.66 10.07 -27.20
C ALA A 4 -4.10 10.42 -26.80
N PRO A 5 -5.11 9.60 -27.15
CA PRO A 5 -6.48 9.90 -26.79
C PRO A 5 -6.63 9.99 -25.26
N PRO A 6 -7.45 10.92 -24.75
CA PRO A 6 -7.64 11.10 -23.31
C PRO A 6 -8.21 9.82 -22.69
N ILE A 7 -7.70 9.51 -21.51
CA ILE A 7 -8.14 8.34 -20.72
C ILE A 7 -9.62 8.47 -20.40
N ARG A 8 -10.38 7.43 -20.77
CA ARG A 8 -11.80 7.33 -20.43
C ARG A 8 -11.95 7.19 -18.91
N ALA A 9 -13.08 7.67 -18.37
CA ALA A 9 -13.38 7.59 -16.94
C ALA A 9 -13.23 6.18 -16.37
N GLY A 10 -13.66 5.15 -17.09
CA GLY A 10 -13.48 3.75 -16.67
C GLY A 10 -12.01 3.32 -16.57
N GLY A 11 -11.12 3.84 -17.42
CA GLY A 11 -9.69 3.58 -17.35
C GLY A 11 -9.03 4.30 -16.19
N GLY A 12 -9.45 5.55 -15.92
CA GLY A 12 -9.04 6.32 -14.76
C GLY A 12 -9.45 5.66 -13.45
N LEU A 13 -10.70 5.19 -13.36
CA LEU A 13 -11.22 4.42 -12.22
C LEU A 13 -10.45 3.11 -12.02
N ALA A 14 -10.26 2.32 -13.09
CA ALA A 14 -9.55 1.04 -13.01
C ALA A 14 -8.11 1.20 -12.50
N TYR A 15 -7.41 2.25 -12.92
CA TYR A 15 -6.11 2.61 -12.39
C TYR A 15 -6.21 3.15 -10.95
N GLY A 16 -7.09 4.11 -10.71
CA GLY A 16 -7.17 4.85 -9.45
C GLY A 16 -7.63 4.03 -8.25
N LEU A 17 -8.42 2.96 -8.47
CA LEU A 17 -9.01 2.16 -7.39
C LEU A 17 -7.98 1.55 -6.43
N LEU A 18 -6.79 1.20 -6.91
CA LEU A 18 -5.71 0.71 -6.04
C LEU A 18 -5.18 1.79 -5.08
N GLY A 19 -5.41 3.07 -5.37
CA GLY A 19 -5.09 4.17 -4.46
C GLY A 19 -5.88 4.13 -3.14
N LEU A 20 -7.10 3.59 -3.15
CA LEU A 20 -7.93 3.44 -1.95
C LEU A 20 -7.25 2.60 -0.87
N PRO A 21 -6.93 1.31 -1.09
CA PRO A 21 -6.28 0.48 -0.07
C PRO A 21 -4.86 0.97 0.24
N LEU A 22 -4.12 1.53 -0.72
CA LEU A 22 -2.78 2.06 -0.48
C LEU A 22 -2.80 3.27 0.47
N ALA A 23 -3.80 4.14 0.40
CA ALA A 23 -3.95 5.22 1.36
C ALA A 23 -4.60 4.77 2.67
N PHE A 24 -5.53 3.80 2.59
CA PHE A 24 -6.17 3.19 3.75
C PHE A 24 -5.14 2.69 4.77
N VAL A 25 -4.13 1.96 4.31
CA VAL A 25 -3.15 1.28 5.18
C VAL A 25 -2.27 2.23 6.00
N ALA A 26 -2.15 3.50 5.59
CA ALA A 26 -1.32 4.48 6.27
C ALA A 26 -1.81 4.76 7.71
N LEU A 27 -3.12 4.92 7.90
CA LEU A 27 -3.68 5.19 9.23
C LEU A 27 -3.51 4.02 10.21
N PRO A 28 -3.83 2.77 9.84
CA PRO A 28 -3.56 1.60 10.67
C PRO A 28 -2.09 1.48 11.06
N LEU A 29 -1.16 1.69 10.12
CA LEU A 29 0.27 1.51 10.40
C LEU A 29 0.89 2.65 11.24
N TYR A 30 0.52 3.90 10.98
CA TYR A 30 1.17 5.04 11.64
C TYR A 30 0.50 5.51 12.92
N VAL A 31 -0.80 5.25 13.07
CA VAL A 31 -1.58 5.78 14.20
C VAL A 31 -2.13 4.66 15.05
N LEU A 32 -2.83 3.68 14.44
CA LEU A 32 -3.55 2.67 15.20
C LEU A 32 -2.62 1.61 15.79
N LEU A 33 -1.64 1.15 15.03
CA LEU A 33 -0.73 0.09 15.44
C LEU A 33 0.09 0.47 16.68
N PRO A 34 0.77 1.63 16.75
CA PRO A 34 1.53 1.98 17.95
C PRO A 34 0.62 2.16 19.17
N ASN A 35 -0.56 2.77 19.00
CA ASN A 35 -1.53 2.91 20.07
C ASN A 35 -2.07 1.55 20.54
N HIS A 36 -2.33 0.62 19.62
CA HIS A 36 -2.79 -0.73 19.92
C HIS A 36 -1.73 -1.50 20.73
N TYR A 37 -0.46 -1.44 20.32
CA TYR A 37 0.62 -2.12 21.06
C TYR A 37 0.88 -1.50 22.43
N ALA A 38 0.75 -0.17 22.56
CA ALA A 38 0.86 0.49 23.85
C ALA A 38 -0.28 0.11 24.81
N ARG A 39 -1.53 0.07 24.31
CA ARG A 39 -2.72 -0.17 25.15
C ARG A 39 -2.99 -1.63 25.45
N GLU A 40 -2.93 -2.51 24.45
CA GLU A 40 -3.31 -3.92 24.60
C GLU A 40 -2.13 -4.77 25.08
N PHE A 41 -0.92 -4.47 24.62
CA PHE A 41 0.28 -5.25 24.94
C PHE A 41 1.19 -4.56 25.96
N GLY A 42 0.85 -3.35 26.41
CA GLY A 42 1.64 -2.60 27.39
C GLY A 42 3.05 -2.25 26.90
N MET A 43 3.30 -2.24 25.58
CA MET A 43 4.63 -2.01 25.05
C MET A 43 5.08 -0.57 25.33
N PRO A 44 6.29 -0.35 25.89
CA PRO A 44 6.78 0.99 26.18
C PRO A 44 6.85 1.87 24.92
N LEU A 45 6.47 3.15 25.04
CA LEU A 45 6.50 4.09 23.91
C LEU A 45 7.92 4.26 23.34
N ALA A 46 8.95 4.20 24.18
CA ALA A 46 10.34 4.25 23.74
C ALA A 46 10.68 3.07 22.81
N THR A 47 10.24 1.87 23.15
CA THR A 47 10.42 0.66 22.32
C THR A 47 9.66 0.78 21.01
N LEU A 48 8.39 1.23 21.06
CA LEU A 48 7.60 1.48 19.85
C LEU A 48 8.26 2.52 18.94
N GLY A 49 8.75 3.61 19.51
CA GLY A 49 9.50 4.63 18.79
C GLY A 49 10.76 4.07 18.13
N ALA A 50 11.53 3.24 18.84
CA ALA A 50 12.72 2.58 18.30
C ALA A 50 12.39 1.61 17.15
N VAL A 51 11.34 0.79 17.30
CA VAL A 51 10.88 -0.15 16.26
C VAL A 51 10.43 0.61 15.00
N LEU A 52 9.62 1.66 15.17
CA LEU A 52 9.16 2.48 14.05
C LEU A 52 10.31 3.20 13.37
N LEU A 53 11.26 3.75 14.14
CA LEU A 53 12.45 4.41 13.60
C LEU A 53 13.33 3.43 12.81
N ALA A 54 13.56 2.23 13.34
CA ALA A 54 14.31 1.18 12.65
C ALA A 54 13.63 0.79 11.33
N ALA A 55 12.31 0.63 11.34
CA ALA A 55 11.54 0.35 10.14
C ALA A 55 11.65 1.48 9.10
N ARG A 56 11.61 2.74 9.53
CA ARG A 56 11.82 3.90 8.63
C ARG A 56 13.21 3.97 8.04
N LEU A 57 14.23 3.67 8.83
CA LEU A 57 15.61 3.65 8.33
C LEU A 57 15.78 2.54 7.28
N PHE A 58 15.15 1.40 7.49
CA PHE A 58 15.12 0.31 6.53
C PHE A 58 14.41 0.71 5.23
N ASP A 59 13.25 1.37 5.29
CA ASP A 59 12.53 1.86 4.10
C ASP A 59 13.38 2.84 3.29
N ALA A 60 14.06 3.77 3.95
CA ALA A 60 14.93 4.74 3.29
C ALA A 60 16.04 4.08 2.44
N ILE A 61 16.50 2.90 2.86
CA ILE A 61 17.51 2.10 2.13
C ILE A 61 16.85 1.21 1.07
N SER A 62 15.67 0.66 1.37
CA SER A 62 14.98 -0.31 0.53
C SER A 62 14.26 0.33 -0.66
N ASP A 63 13.71 1.54 -0.50
CA ASP A 63 12.93 2.23 -1.52
C ASP A 63 13.72 2.47 -2.83
N PRO A 64 15.00 2.92 -2.83
CA PRO A 64 15.80 3.00 -4.06
C PRO A 64 16.00 1.65 -4.76
N LEU A 65 16.14 0.57 -3.99
CA LEU A 65 16.29 -0.79 -4.53
C LEU A 65 14.97 -1.27 -5.16
N LEU A 66 13.84 -1.01 -4.51
CA LEU A 66 12.51 -1.29 -5.03
C LEU A 66 12.19 -0.45 -6.27
N GLY A 67 12.68 0.78 -6.36
CA GLY A 67 12.62 1.61 -7.57
C GLY A 67 13.32 0.94 -8.75
N ARG A 68 14.58 0.49 -8.56
CA ARG A 68 15.32 -0.24 -9.60
C ARG A 68 14.63 -1.55 -9.98
N LEU A 69 14.08 -2.26 -9.00
CA LEU A 69 13.29 -3.47 -9.25
C LEU A 69 12.05 -3.15 -10.11
N SER A 70 11.33 -2.08 -9.78
CA SER A 70 10.17 -1.62 -10.56
C SER A 70 10.55 -1.37 -12.01
N ASP A 71 11.61 -0.60 -12.25
CA ASP A 71 12.10 -0.33 -13.61
C ASP A 71 12.49 -1.60 -14.37
N HIS A 72 13.17 -2.54 -13.70
CA HIS A 72 13.50 -3.83 -14.29
C HIS A 72 12.25 -4.66 -14.64
N LEU A 73 11.23 -4.65 -13.78
CA LEU A 73 9.96 -5.34 -14.02
C LEU A 73 9.22 -4.73 -15.22
N PHE A 74 9.18 -3.40 -15.33
CA PHE A 74 8.59 -2.72 -16.48
C PHE A 74 9.35 -3.02 -17.77
N ALA A 75 10.69 -3.04 -17.73
CA ALA A 75 11.53 -3.42 -18.87
C ALA A 75 11.28 -4.87 -19.32
N ARG A 76 10.98 -5.76 -18.37
CA ARG A 76 10.65 -7.16 -18.67
C ARG A 76 9.26 -7.32 -19.26
N SER A 77 8.22 -6.90 -18.55
CA SER A 77 6.84 -6.84 -19.07
C SER A 77 5.86 -6.25 -18.06
N VAL A 78 4.76 -5.69 -18.57
CA VAL A 78 3.59 -5.32 -17.77
C VAL A 78 3.03 -6.47 -16.93
N ARG A 79 3.09 -7.72 -17.43
CA ARG A 79 2.63 -8.91 -16.68
C ARG A 79 3.50 -9.18 -15.46
N ALA A 80 4.82 -8.96 -15.55
CA ALA A 80 5.73 -9.12 -14.43
C ALA A 80 5.42 -8.11 -13.32
N VAL A 81 5.13 -6.86 -13.68
CA VAL A 81 4.70 -5.82 -12.73
C VAL A 81 3.42 -6.23 -12.00
N LEU A 82 2.40 -6.68 -12.74
CA LEU A 82 1.13 -7.12 -12.14
C LEU A 82 1.30 -8.37 -11.27
N GLY A 83 2.16 -9.31 -11.68
CA GLY A 83 2.45 -10.53 -10.92
C GLY A 83 3.16 -10.24 -9.59
N VAL A 84 4.21 -9.42 -9.62
CA VAL A 84 4.88 -8.96 -8.38
C VAL A 84 3.92 -8.12 -7.54
N GLY A 85 3.12 -7.26 -8.16
CA GLY A 85 2.08 -6.50 -7.47
C GLY A 85 1.04 -7.38 -6.77
N ALA A 86 0.69 -8.53 -7.33
CA ALA A 86 -0.21 -9.51 -6.71
C ALA A 86 0.41 -10.08 -5.43
N VAL A 87 1.67 -10.50 -5.52
CA VAL A 87 2.43 -11.02 -4.37
C VAL A 87 2.54 -9.95 -3.28
N SER A 88 2.93 -8.72 -3.64
CA SER A 88 2.98 -7.59 -2.71
C SER A 88 1.63 -7.32 -2.06
N ALA A 89 0.54 -7.36 -2.82
CA ALA A 89 -0.81 -7.16 -2.27
C ALA A 89 -1.19 -8.24 -1.24
N THR A 90 -0.91 -9.52 -1.54
CA THR A 90 -1.16 -10.62 -0.60
C THR A 90 -0.29 -10.49 0.66
N VAL A 91 1.01 -10.23 0.50
CA VAL A 91 1.95 -10.04 1.61
C VAL A 91 1.53 -8.84 2.47
N LEU A 92 1.07 -7.75 1.86
CA LEU A 92 0.59 -6.56 2.57
C LEU A 92 -0.66 -6.87 3.42
N ALA A 93 -1.64 -7.58 2.87
CA ALA A 93 -2.84 -7.98 3.61
C ALA A 93 -2.50 -8.91 4.79
N MET A 94 -1.63 -9.90 4.56
CA MET A 94 -1.20 -10.83 5.60
C MET A 94 -0.34 -10.14 6.66
N GLY A 95 0.58 -9.28 6.24
CA GLY A 95 1.47 -8.51 7.11
C GLY A 95 0.70 -7.61 8.05
N LEU A 96 -0.23 -6.81 7.52
CA LEU A 96 -1.09 -5.96 8.34
C LEU A 96 -1.93 -6.78 9.33
N THR A 97 -2.51 -7.90 8.88
CA THR A 97 -3.27 -8.80 9.76
C THR A 97 -2.40 -9.35 10.88
N SER A 98 -1.17 -9.79 10.56
CA SER A 98 -0.22 -10.33 11.54
C SER A 98 0.25 -9.30 12.57
N LEU A 99 0.26 -8.03 12.20
CA LEU A 99 0.62 -6.93 13.09
C LEU A 99 -0.46 -6.71 14.15
N PHE A 100 -1.75 -6.71 13.77
CA PHE A 100 -2.87 -6.53 14.71
C PHE A 100 -3.27 -7.82 15.45
N PHE A 101 -2.92 -8.99 14.93
CA PHE A 101 -3.14 -10.29 15.57
C PHE A 101 -1.83 -11.07 15.66
N PRO A 102 -0.90 -10.67 16.55
CA PRO A 102 0.39 -11.34 16.69
C PRO A 102 0.22 -12.77 17.20
N ALA A 103 0.98 -13.70 16.61
CA ALA A 103 0.96 -15.13 16.99
C ALA A 103 1.80 -15.44 18.23
N VAL A 104 2.55 -14.46 18.74
CA VAL A 104 3.46 -14.60 19.88
C VAL A 104 2.93 -13.85 21.10
N ARG A 105 3.39 -14.26 22.27
CA ARG A 105 3.09 -13.60 23.55
C ARG A 105 4.40 -13.28 24.26
N GLY A 106 4.37 -12.23 25.08
CA GLY A 106 5.52 -11.76 25.85
C GLY A 106 6.21 -10.55 25.22
N PRO A 107 6.81 -9.65 26.04
CA PRO A 107 7.28 -8.34 25.57
C PRO A 107 8.36 -8.42 24.47
N ASP A 108 9.40 -9.23 24.69
CA ASP A 108 10.54 -9.31 23.76
C ASP A 108 10.14 -9.96 22.43
N ALA A 109 9.36 -11.04 22.50
CA ALA A 109 8.84 -11.71 21.31
C ALA A 109 7.91 -10.78 20.50
N LEU A 110 7.05 -10.00 21.18
CA LEU A 110 6.19 -9.02 20.52
C LEU A 110 6.98 -7.90 19.86
N MET A 111 8.07 -7.43 20.48
CA MET A 111 8.94 -6.41 19.87
C MET A 111 9.57 -6.93 18.57
N VAL A 112 10.17 -8.12 18.61
CA VAL A 112 10.80 -8.74 17.44
C VAL A 112 9.75 -9.02 16.35
N TRP A 113 8.58 -9.54 16.74
CA TRP A 113 7.46 -9.76 15.83
C TRP A 113 7.00 -8.48 15.16
N ALA A 114 6.76 -7.42 15.95
CA ALA A 114 6.35 -6.12 15.44
C ALA A 114 7.35 -5.57 14.43
N LEU A 115 8.65 -5.63 14.75
CA LEU A 115 9.70 -5.18 13.84
C LEU A 115 9.70 -5.97 12.53
N VAL A 116 9.80 -7.30 12.60
CA VAL A 116 9.87 -8.14 11.39
C VAL A 116 8.61 -8.00 10.53
N ALA A 117 7.43 -8.04 11.16
CA ALA A 117 6.17 -7.88 10.45
C ALA A 117 6.03 -6.47 9.86
N LEU A 118 6.50 -5.41 10.52
CA LEU A 118 6.55 -4.06 9.96
C LEU A 118 7.46 -3.99 8.75
N LEU A 119 8.67 -4.54 8.82
CA LEU A 119 9.62 -4.54 7.69
C LEU A 119 9.02 -5.23 6.45
N ILE A 120 8.39 -6.39 6.64
CA ILE A 120 7.72 -7.12 5.55
C ILE A 120 6.54 -6.30 5.00
N THR A 121 5.72 -5.73 5.88
CA THR A 121 4.53 -4.97 5.51
C THR A 121 4.90 -3.69 4.75
N TYR A 122 5.90 -2.95 5.22
CA TYR A 122 6.41 -1.75 4.54
C TYR A 122 7.07 -2.08 3.21
N THR A 123 7.87 -3.15 3.13
CA THR A 123 8.46 -3.58 1.84
C THR A 123 7.38 -3.86 0.80
N ALA A 124 6.33 -4.59 1.18
CA ALA A 124 5.21 -4.89 0.30
C ALA A 124 4.41 -3.64 -0.10
N TYR A 125 4.16 -2.74 0.86
CA TYR A 125 3.51 -1.45 0.62
C TYR A 125 4.32 -0.56 -0.32
N SER A 126 5.62 -0.38 -0.06
CA SER A 126 6.53 0.43 -0.87
C SER A 126 6.61 -0.10 -2.29
N GLN A 127 6.81 -1.41 -2.45
CA GLN A 127 6.84 -2.02 -3.78
C GLN A 127 5.56 -1.72 -4.56
N LEU A 128 4.39 -1.97 -3.94
CA LEU A 128 3.10 -1.84 -4.62
C LEU A 128 2.81 -0.39 -4.97
N SER A 129 3.13 0.54 -4.05
CA SER A 129 2.99 1.98 -4.25
C SER A 129 3.91 2.47 -5.37
N ILE A 130 5.19 2.11 -5.35
CA ILE A 130 6.16 2.49 -6.39
C ILE A 130 5.70 1.97 -7.76
N ALA A 131 5.29 0.70 -7.85
CA ALA A 131 4.85 0.11 -9.10
C ALA A 131 3.58 0.78 -9.64
N HIS A 132 2.62 1.09 -8.77
CA HIS A 132 1.39 1.80 -9.12
C HIS A 132 1.65 3.23 -9.59
N GLN A 133 2.48 3.99 -8.86
CA GLN A 133 2.84 5.36 -9.24
C GLN A 133 3.66 5.40 -10.54
N SER A 134 4.61 4.48 -10.70
CA SER A 134 5.40 4.33 -11.93
C SER A 134 4.51 4.00 -13.13
N TRP A 135 3.50 3.15 -12.94
CA TRP A 135 2.52 2.85 -13.98
C TRP A 135 1.80 4.11 -14.45
N GLY A 136 1.27 4.92 -13.52
CA GLY A 136 0.58 6.16 -13.85
C GLY A 136 1.47 7.17 -14.57
N ALA A 137 2.72 7.32 -14.13
CA ALA A 137 3.69 8.20 -14.80
C ALA A 137 3.99 7.75 -16.24
N ARG A 138 4.06 6.43 -16.48
CA ARG A 138 4.33 5.85 -17.80
C ARG A 138 3.11 5.83 -18.74
N LEU A 139 1.90 6.15 -18.27
CA LEU A 139 0.74 6.35 -19.16
C LEU A 139 0.89 7.57 -20.07
N GLY A 140 1.77 8.51 -19.72
CA GLY A 140 2.06 9.68 -20.54
C GLY A 140 0.86 10.61 -20.71
N GLY A 141 0.84 11.32 -21.85
CA GLY A 141 -0.15 12.36 -22.15
C GLY A 141 0.31 13.77 -21.76
N ASP A 142 -0.56 14.74 -22.05
CA ASP A 142 -0.38 16.14 -21.69
C ASP A 142 -0.53 16.37 -20.17
N GLU A 143 -0.24 17.59 -19.72
CA GLU A 143 -0.33 17.95 -18.30
C GLU A 143 -1.74 17.72 -17.74
N LEU A 144 -2.77 18.00 -18.53
CA LEU A 144 -4.16 17.81 -18.15
C LEU A 144 -4.48 16.33 -17.93
N GLN A 145 -4.04 15.45 -18.83
CA GLN A 145 -4.20 14.01 -18.72
C GLN A 145 -3.46 13.45 -17.50
N ARG A 146 -2.21 13.88 -17.27
CA ARG A 146 -1.44 13.49 -16.08
C ARG A 146 -2.13 13.93 -14.80
N GLY A 147 -2.65 15.16 -14.77
CA GLY A 147 -3.45 15.68 -13.66
C GLY A 147 -4.70 14.82 -13.40
N ARG A 148 -5.40 14.38 -14.45
CA ARG A 148 -6.56 13.48 -14.34
C ARG A 148 -6.20 12.10 -13.79
N ILE A 149 -5.06 11.52 -14.19
CA ILE A 149 -4.58 10.23 -13.65
C ILE A 149 -4.38 10.32 -12.14
N VAL A 150 -3.69 11.38 -11.72
CA VAL A 150 -3.44 11.65 -10.30
C VAL A 150 -4.76 11.89 -9.57
N ALA A 151 -5.66 12.70 -10.13
CA ALA A 151 -6.96 12.99 -9.53
C ALA A 151 -7.81 11.73 -9.27
N TRP A 152 -7.84 10.77 -10.20
CA TRP A 152 -8.55 9.50 -9.97
C TRP A 152 -7.93 8.68 -8.83
N ARG A 153 -6.60 8.63 -8.74
CA ARG A 153 -5.89 7.94 -7.66
C ARG A 153 -6.13 8.61 -6.32
N GLU A 154 -5.96 9.93 -6.25
CA GLU A 154 -6.13 10.69 -4.99
C GLU A 154 -7.59 10.72 -4.53
N GLY A 155 -8.55 10.79 -5.45
CA GLY A 155 -9.97 10.66 -5.12
C GLY A 155 -10.30 9.33 -4.45
N ALA A 156 -9.77 8.23 -4.97
CA ALA A 156 -9.90 6.91 -4.35
C ALA A 156 -9.14 6.82 -3.01
N ALA A 157 -7.95 7.43 -2.92
CA ALA A 157 -7.14 7.48 -1.71
C ALA A 157 -7.89 8.16 -0.55
N LEU A 158 -8.57 9.28 -0.79
CA LEU A 158 -9.37 9.98 0.22
C LEU A 158 -10.46 9.10 0.80
N VAL A 159 -11.16 8.32 -0.03
CA VAL A 159 -12.14 7.33 0.44
C VAL A 159 -11.48 6.30 1.35
N GLY A 160 -10.29 5.82 0.98
CA GLY A 160 -9.51 4.88 1.79
C GLY A 160 -9.16 5.42 3.17
N VAL A 161 -8.70 6.67 3.24
CA VAL A 161 -8.38 7.35 4.50
C VAL A 161 -9.61 7.50 5.40
N VAL A 162 -10.76 7.89 4.83
CA VAL A 162 -12.02 8.01 5.58
C VAL A 162 -12.48 6.65 6.12
N LEU A 163 -12.40 5.59 5.30
CA LEU A 163 -12.75 4.24 5.76
C LEU A 163 -11.81 3.77 6.88
N ALA A 164 -10.51 4.00 6.74
CA ALA A 164 -9.51 3.57 7.72
C ALA A 164 -9.64 4.29 9.08
N SER A 165 -10.12 5.54 9.11
CA SER A 165 -10.33 6.27 10.36
C SER A 165 -11.60 5.84 11.10
N VAL A 166 -12.66 5.49 10.38
CA VAL A 166 -13.99 5.23 10.95
C VAL A 166 -14.21 3.75 11.29
N LEU A 167 -13.79 2.82 10.41
CA LEU A 167 -14.07 1.38 10.57
C LEU A 167 -13.60 0.76 11.89
N PRO A 168 -12.35 0.98 12.36
CA PRO A 168 -11.90 0.34 13.60
C PRO A 168 -12.67 0.83 14.83
N ALA A 169 -13.13 2.09 14.84
CA ALA A 169 -13.91 2.65 15.93
C ALA A 169 -15.36 2.15 15.95
N LEU A 170 -16.00 1.98 14.77
CA LEU A 170 -17.40 1.59 14.67
C LEU A 170 -17.61 0.07 14.63
N LEU A 171 -16.72 -0.65 13.93
CA LEU A 171 -16.90 -2.07 13.57
C LEU A 171 -15.72 -2.95 14.03
N GLY A 172 -14.67 -2.38 14.61
CA GLY A 172 -13.53 -3.10 15.16
C GLY A 172 -12.45 -3.48 14.13
N LEU A 173 -11.32 -3.97 14.67
CA LEU A 173 -10.14 -4.34 13.88
C LEU A 173 -10.39 -5.47 12.87
N PRO A 174 -11.10 -6.58 13.18
CA PRO A 174 -11.32 -7.65 12.21
C PRO A 174 -12.05 -7.16 10.94
N VAL A 175 -13.07 -6.31 11.10
CA VAL A 175 -13.84 -5.77 9.97
C VAL A 175 -12.98 -4.79 9.18
N MET A 176 -12.24 -3.89 9.85
CA MET A 176 -11.30 -2.99 9.18
C MET A 176 -10.30 -3.76 8.29
N LEU A 177 -9.70 -4.83 8.81
CA LEU A 177 -8.72 -5.64 8.07
C LEU A 177 -9.35 -6.43 6.92
N SER A 178 -10.58 -6.91 7.11
CA SER A 178 -11.34 -7.58 6.05
C SER A 178 -11.67 -6.63 4.90
N VAL A 179 -12.15 -5.42 5.22
CA VAL A 179 -12.42 -4.36 4.23
C VAL A 179 -11.13 -3.96 3.51
N PHE A 180 -10.02 -3.81 4.25
CA PHE A 180 -8.72 -3.55 3.66
C PHE A 180 -8.31 -4.64 2.66
N ALA A 181 -8.38 -5.91 3.04
CA ALA A 181 -8.01 -7.02 2.16
C ALA A 181 -8.89 -7.10 0.91
N ILE A 182 -10.21 -6.90 1.06
CA ILE A 182 -11.17 -6.91 -0.06
C ILE A 182 -10.89 -5.74 -1.01
N THR A 183 -10.71 -4.52 -0.47
CA THR A 183 -10.41 -3.34 -1.30
C THR A 183 -9.05 -3.43 -1.98
N LEU A 184 -8.05 -4.05 -1.33
CA LEU A 184 -6.75 -4.33 -1.91
C LEU A 184 -6.85 -5.33 -3.08
N LEU A 185 -7.61 -6.42 -2.90
CA LEU A 185 -7.86 -7.40 -3.96
C LEU A 185 -8.62 -6.76 -5.14
N MET A 186 -9.68 -6.01 -4.87
CA MET A 186 -10.46 -5.31 -5.90
C MET A 186 -9.61 -4.26 -6.62
N GLY A 187 -8.80 -3.50 -5.89
CA GLY A 187 -7.89 -2.49 -6.42
C GLY A 187 -6.84 -3.11 -7.34
N TRP A 188 -6.22 -4.22 -6.93
CA TRP A 188 -5.26 -4.94 -7.75
C TRP A 188 -5.92 -5.53 -9.00
N TRP A 189 -7.10 -6.14 -8.85
CA TRP A 189 -7.85 -6.69 -9.97
C TRP A 189 -8.26 -5.61 -10.98
N ALA A 190 -8.73 -4.46 -10.50
CA ALA A 190 -9.04 -3.32 -11.35
C ALA A 190 -7.78 -2.79 -12.06
N TRP A 191 -6.64 -2.77 -11.37
CA TRP A 191 -5.36 -2.37 -11.96
C TRP A 191 -4.93 -3.29 -13.12
N THR A 192 -5.26 -4.59 -13.09
CA THR A 192 -5.00 -5.49 -14.23
C THR A 192 -5.76 -5.10 -15.52
N ARG A 193 -6.86 -4.36 -15.37
CA ARG A 193 -7.72 -3.84 -16.45
C ARG A 193 -7.44 -2.38 -16.77
N ALA A 194 -6.51 -1.74 -16.06
CA ALA A 194 -6.13 -0.37 -16.31
C ALA A 194 -5.51 -0.21 -17.70
N PRO A 195 -5.57 1.00 -18.29
CA PRO A 195 -4.78 1.34 -19.48
C PRO A 195 -3.32 0.93 -19.27
N ARG A 196 -2.71 0.32 -20.29
CA ARG A 196 -1.33 -0.15 -20.19
C ARG A 196 -0.38 0.96 -20.64
N PRO A 197 0.76 1.13 -19.97
CA PRO A 197 1.82 2.00 -20.46
C PRO A 197 2.31 1.51 -21.82
N ALA A 198 2.67 2.45 -22.70
CA ALA A 198 3.38 2.09 -23.92
C ALA A 198 4.77 1.53 -23.57
N ALA A 199 5.22 0.53 -24.34
CA ALA A 199 6.54 -0.07 -24.19
C ALA A 199 7.64 0.92 -24.60
#